data_AF-A0A8A1S217-F1
#
_entry.id   AF-A0A8A1S217-F1
#
_cell.length_a   1.000
_cell.length_b   1.000
_cell.length_c   1.000
_cell.angle_alpha   90.00
_cell.angle_beta   90.00
_cell.angle_gamma   90.00
#
_symmetry.space_group_name_H-M   'P 1'
#
loop_
_entity.id
_entity.type
_entity.pdbx_description
1 polymer ?
#
loop_
_entity_poly.entity_id
_entity_poly.type
_entity_poly.pdbx_seq_one_letter_code
_entity_poly.pdbx_strand_id
1 'polypeptide(L)'
;MMKTIFTIQIYFMMILFLINLFINMIPSHSFYSHPMLLMVILMILIIISSFSMSLFSNNHWFSYIMFLIMIGGMMIIFMYFTSFVSNMKFSLNWMNLMILPVKFSLFFIFLILYLNLMNFFLPWNNLFNEINSIVKISDFLSINNIMYMYMYNKNYSTIISIIYLLICLTLIVKITINKKLTLRKIN
;
A
#
# COMPACT_ATOMS: atom_id res chain seq x y z
N MET A 1 -7.42 14.81 27.40
CA MET A 1 -8.26 14.01 26.48
C MET A 1 -7.74 14.02 25.05
N MET A 2 -7.51 15.19 24.41
CA MET A 2 -6.97 15.22 23.04
C MET A 2 -5.55 14.63 22.93
N LYS A 3 -4.66 14.95 23.89
CA LYS A 3 -3.29 14.39 23.96
C LYS A 3 -3.28 12.85 24.11
N THR A 4 -4.17 12.31 24.95
CA THR A 4 -4.29 10.86 25.16
C THR A 4 -4.82 10.14 23.93
N ILE A 5 -5.79 10.74 23.21
CA ILE A 5 -6.31 10.19 21.95
C ILE A 5 -5.20 10.18 20.88
N PHE A 6 -4.44 11.27 20.75
CA PHE A 6 -3.35 11.35 19.78
C PHE A 6 -2.23 10.35 20.08
N THR A 7 -1.88 10.15 21.36
CA THR A 7 -0.90 9.11 21.74
C THR A 7 -1.40 7.71 21.41
N ILE A 8 -2.68 7.41 21.66
CA ILE A 8 -3.28 6.11 21.32
C ILE A 8 -3.26 5.88 19.80
N GLN A 9 -3.56 6.92 19.01
CA GLN A 9 -3.52 6.88 17.55
C GLN A 9 -2.10 6.57 17.04
N ILE A 10 -1.06 7.18 17.62
CA ILE A 10 0.33 6.88 17.29
C ILE A 10 0.69 5.41 17.62
N TYR A 11 0.30 4.91 18.80
CA TYR A 11 0.58 3.50 19.14
C TYR A 11 -0.12 2.53 18.19
N PHE A 12 -1.38 2.80 17.82
CA PHE A 12 -2.13 1.98 16.87
C PHE A 12 -1.47 1.95 15.49
N MET A 13 -0.94 3.09 15.03
CA MET A 13 -0.17 3.18 13.79
C MET A 13 1.10 2.34 13.82
N MET A 14 1.84 2.40 14.92
CA MET A 14 3.05 1.60 15.07
C MET A 14 2.73 0.11 15.01
N ILE A 15 1.63 -0.31 15.64
CA ILE A 15 1.17 -1.70 15.56
C ILE A 15 0.86 -2.09 14.11
N LEU A 16 0.11 -1.27 13.36
CA LEU A 16 -0.21 -1.53 11.95
C LEU A 16 1.06 -1.59 11.07
N PHE A 17 2.03 -0.72 11.32
CA PHE A 17 3.31 -0.74 10.60
C PHE A 17 4.11 -2.02 10.86
N LEU A 18 4.16 -2.48 12.11
CA LEU A 18 4.80 -3.74 12.47
C LEU A 18 4.12 -4.93 11.78
N ILE A 19 2.79 -4.96 11.75
CA ILE A 19 2.03 -6.00 11.05
C ILE A 19 2.36 -6.01 9.54
N ASN A 20 2.46 -4.84 8.90
CA ASN A 20 2.88 -4.75 7.50
C ASN A 20 4.28 -5.31 7.26
N LEU A 21 5.23 -5.01 8.13
CA LEU A 21 6.58 -5.56 8.02
C LEU A 21 6.59 -7.09 8.19
N PHE A 22 5.80 -7.63 9.12
CA PHE A 22 5.64 -9.09 9.27
C PHE A 22 5.13 -9.75 8.00
N ILE A 23 4.10 -9.19 7.37
CA ILE A 23 3.48 -9.80 6.18
C ILE A 23 4.43 -9.79 4.98
N ASN A 24 5.23 -8.74 4.83
CA ASN A 24 6.23 -8.63 3.77
C ASN A 24 7.36 -9.66 3.87
N MET A 25 7.57 -10.29 5.03
CA MET A 25 8.59 -11.33 5.20
C MET A 25 8.15 -12.71 4.71
N ILE A 26 6.85 -12.92 4.54
CA ILE A 26 6.23 -14.20 4.16
C ILE A 26 6.66 -14.67 2.75
N PRO A 27 6.64 -13.84 1.69
CA PRO A 27 7.10 -14.28 0.38
C PRO A 27 8.62 -14.49 0.38
N SER A 28 9.07 -15.74 0.49
CA SER A 28 10.44 -16.16 0.21
C SER A 28 10.57 -16.60 -1.24
N HIS A 29 11.49 -15.96 -1.97
CA HIS A 29 11.96 -16.36 -3.30
C HIS A 29 10.86 -16.37 -4.39
N SER A 30 10.74 -15.22 -5.05
CA SER A 30 9.77 -14.89 -6.11
C SER A 30 9.79 -15.78 -7.35
N PHE A 31 10.74 -16.72 -7.46
CA PHE A 31 10.85 -17.61 -8.62
C PHE A 31 9.95 -18.84 -8.55
N TYR A 32 9.49 -19.26 -7.36
CA TYR A 32 8.68 -20.48 -7.20
C TYR A 32 7.34 -20.27 -6.50
N SER A 33 6.99 -19.04 -6.08
CA SER A 33 5.70 -18.77 -5.45
C SER A 33 4.59 -18.66 -6.49
N HIS A 34 3.49 -19.39 -6.29
CA HIS A 34 2.32 -19.29 -7.16
C HIS A 34 1.78 -17.84 -7.19
N PRO A 35 1.50 -17.25 -8.37
CA PRO A 35 1.09 -15.85 -8.50
C PRO A 35 -0.17 -15.51 -7.68
N MET A 36 -1.08 -16.47 -7.49
CA MET A 36 -2.25 -16.31 -6.62
C MET A 36 -1.87 -16.04 -5.15
N LEU A 37 -0.82 -16.66 -4.61
CA LEU A 37 -0.37 -16.39 -3.24
C LEU A 37 0.15 -14.96 -3.09
N LEU A 38 0.97 -14.54 -4.06
CA LEU A 38 1.50 -13.17 -4.09
C LEU A 38 0.34 -12.16 -4.15
N MET A 39 -0.71 -12.46 -4.91
CA MET A 39 -1.90 -11.61 -4.99
C MET A 39 -2.71 -11.58 -3.70
N VAL A 40 -2.87 -12.69 -2.99
CA VAL A 40 -3.53 -12.68 -1.67
C VAL A 40 -2.72 -11.89 -0.64
N ILE A 41 -1.38 -12.05 -0.63
CA ILE A 41 -0.49 -11.30 0.26
C ILE A 41 -0.57 -9.79 -0.05
N LEU A 42 -0.55 -9.41 -1.32
CA LEU A 42 -0.72 -8.02 -1.75
C LEU A 42 -2.07 -7.43 -1.30
N MET A 43 -3.17 -8.18 -1.37
CA MET A 43 -4.48 -7.69 -0.93
C MET A 43 -4.46 -7.33 0.56
N ILE A 44 -3.87 -8.20 1.38
CA ILE A 44 -3.79 -7.99 2.83
C ILE A 44 -2.92 -6.77 3.14
N LEU A 45 -1.78 -6.60 2.48
CA LEU A 45 -0.91 -5.43 2.63
C LEU A 45 -1.61 -4.12 2.25
N ILE A 46 -2.40 -4.14 1.18
CA ILE A 46 -3.15 -2.97 0.71
C ILE A 46 -4.25 -2.58 1.71
N ILE A 47 -4.96 -3.56 2.27
CA ILE A 47 -5.96 -3.30 3.32
C ILE A 47 -5.28 -2.61 4.50
N ILE A 48 -4.19 -3.19 5.04
CA ILE A 48 -3.53 -2.66 6.24
C ILE A 48 -2.90 -1.29 5.99
N SER A 49 -2.33 -1.05 4.81
CA SER A 49 -1.77 0.25 4.43
C SER A 49 -2.84 1.34 4.22
N SER A 50 -4.02 0.99 3.69
CA SER A 50 -5.15 1.92 3.59
C SER A 50 -5.67 2.33 4.98
N PHE A 51 -5.74 1.37 5.91
CA PHE A 51 -6.08 1.65 7.31
C PHE A 51 -5.02 2.52 7.99
N SER A 52 -3.73 2.28 7.78
CA SER A 52 -2.68 3.15 8.33
C SER A 52 -2.79 4.58 7.79
N MET A 53 -3.15 4.79 6.53
CA MET A 53 -3.33 6.16 6.01
C MET A 53 -4.57 6.85 6.55
N SER A 54 -5.65 6.12 6.78
CA SER A 54 -6.90 6.68 7.33
C SER A 54 -6.70 7.31 8.71
N LEU A 55 -5.76 6.78 9.49
CA LEU A 55 -5.44 7.27 10.82
C LEU A 55 -4.49 8.49 10.78
N PHE A 56 -3.85 8.84 9.67
CA PHE A 56 -2.94 10.00 9.61
C PHE A 56 -3.65 11.27 9.13
N SER A 57 -4.71 11.12 8.34
CA SER A 57 -5.36 12.24 7.66
C SER A 57 -6.65 12.66 8.35
N ASN A 58 -6.82 13.99 8.52
CA ASN A 58 -8.08 14.56 9.02
C ASN A 58 -9.27 14.24 8.08
N ASN A 59 -9.00 14.02 6.78
CA ASN A 59 -9.99 13.56 5.81
C ASN A 59 -9.65 12.16 5.29
N HIS A 60 -10.61 11.24 5.35
CA HIS A 60 -10.44 9.84 4.91
C HIS A 60 -10.58 9.61 3.39
N TRP A 61 -10.75 10.66 2.59
CA TRP A 61 -10.94 10.56 1.14
C TRP A 61 -9.75 9.89 0.43
N PHE A 62 -8.53 10.23 0.81
CA PHE A 62 -7.33 9.63 0.21
C PHE A 62 -7.18 8.14 0.54
N SER A 63 -7.43 7.73 1.79
CA SER A 63 -7.42 6.30 2.17
C SER A 63 -8.48 5.50 1.42
N TYR A 64 -9.67 6.08 1.20
CA TYR A 64 -10.74 5.43 0.46
C TYR A 64 -10.40 5.26 -1.04
N ILE A 65 -9.89 6.31 -1.69
CA ILE A 65 -9.50 6.25 -3.11
C ILE A 65 -8.37 5.23 -3.31
N MET A 66 -7.37 5.20 -2.43
CA MET A 66 -6.28 4.21 -2.49
C MET A 66 -6.78 2.78 -2.36
N PHE A 67 -7.74 2.53 -1.44
CA PHE A 67 -8.34 1.21 -1.26
C PHE A 67 -9.09 0.73 -2.51
N LEU A 68 -9.92 1.59 -3.10
CA LEU A 68 -10.71 1.26 -4.29
C LEU A 68 -9.83 0.97 -5.51
N ILE A 69 -8.84 1.83 -5.79
CA ILE A 69 -7.97 1.68 -6.96
C ILE A 69 -7.19 0.37 -6.86
N MET A 70 -6.69 0.05 -5.68
CA MET A 70 -5.90 -1.16 -5.48
C MET A 70 -6.74 -2.45 -5.59
N ILE A 71 -7.95 -2.49 -5.02
CA ILE A 71 -8.84 -3.65 -5.21
C ILE A 71 -9.23 -3.82 -6.67
N GLY A 72 -9.59 -2.73 -7.34
CA GLY A 72 -9.94 -2.75 -8.76
C GLY A 72 -8.79 -3.26 -9.64
N GLY A 73 -7.57 -2.77 -9.42
CA GLY A 73 -6.38 -3.22 -10.15
C GLY A 73 -6.07 -4.69 -9.93
N MET A 74 -6.21 -5.18 -8.70
CA MET A 74 -5.94 -6.58 -8.37
C MET A 74 -6.99 -7.54 -8.93
N MET A 75 -8.26 -7.14 -9.02
CA MET A 75 -9.30 -7.95 -9.66
C MET A 75 -9.01 -8.17 -11.16
N ILE A 76 -8.50 -7.17 -11.86
CA ILE A 76 -8.14 -7.28 -13.28
C ILE A 76 -6.95 -8.24 -13.46
N ILE A 77 -5.94 -8.13 -12.59
CA ILE A 77 -4.79 -9.05 -12.59
C ILE A 77 -5.25 -10.48 -12.26
N PHE A 78 -6.21 -10.65 -11.35
CA PHE A 78 -6.79 -11.96 -11.01
C PHE A 78 -7.45 -12.62 -12.21
N MET A 79 -8.33 -11.91 -12.93
CA MET A 79 -8.98 -12.44 -14.14
C MET A 79 -7.96 -12.86 -15.19
N TYR A 80 -6.89 -12.07 -15.38
CA TYR A 80 -5.82 -12.42 -16.32
C TYR A 80 -5.12 -13.73 -15.91
N PHE A 81 -4.68 -13.86 -14.65
CA PHE A 81 -3.98 -15.05 -14.19
C PHE A 81 -4.85 -16.32 -14.21
N THR A 82 -6.12 -16.23 -13.81
CA THR A 82 -7.04 -17.38 -13.86
C THR A 82 -7.26 -17.88 -15.30
N SER A 83 -7.20 -16.97 -16.28
CA SER A 83 -7.34 -17.34 -17.70
C SER A 83 -6.08 -17.98 -18.29
N PHE A 84 -4.90 -17.61 -17.78
CA PHE A 84 -3.61 -18.05 -18.33
C PHE A 84 -3.08 -19.33 -17.65
N VAL A 85 -3.45 -19.56 -16.39
CA VAL A 85 -2.93 -20.67 -15.57
C VAL A 85 -4.09 -21.32 -14.82
N SER A 86 -5.00 -21.97 -15.54
CA SER A 86 -6.09 -22.71 -14.89
C SER A 86 -5.62 -24.00 -14.20
N ASN A 87 -4.44 -24.53 -14.54
CA ASN A 87 -4.07 -25.92 -14.19
C ASN A 87 -2.69 -26.14 -13.52
N MET A 88 -1.95 -25.10 -13.08
CA MET A 88 -0.74 -25.36 -12.28
C MET A 88 -1.12 -25.69 -10.85
N LYS A 89 -0.79 -26.92 -10.41
CA LYS A 89 -0.95 -27.31 -9.01
C LYS A 89 -0.13 -26.37 -8.12
N PHE A 90 -0.75 -25.92 -7.04
CA PHE A 90 -0.10 -25.14 -6.02
C PHE A 90 1.04 -25.95 -5.37
N SER A 91 2.29 -25.67 -5.75
CA SER A 91 3.47 -26.28 -5.14
C SER A 91 4.12 -25.29 -4.17
N LEU A 92 3.87 -25.48 -2.88
CA LEU A 92 4.69 -24.84 -1.85
C LEU A 92 6.05 -25.53 -1.82
N ASN A 93 7.12 -24.76 -2.05
CA ASN A 93 8.47 -25.28 -1.92
C ASN A 93 8.78 -25.46 -0.42
N TRP A 94 8.96 -26.68 0.06
CA TRP A 94 9.23 -26.97 1.48
C TRP A 94 10.50 -26.30 2.00
N MET A 95 11.47 -26.04 1.13
CA MET A 95 12.70 -25.31 1.47
C MET A 95 12.42 -23.86 1.90
N ASN A 96 11.36 -23.25 1.37
CA ASN A 96 10.91 -21.92 1.81
C ASN A 96 10.35 -21.94 3.23
N LEU A 97 9.69 -23.03 3.63
CA LEU A 97 9.15 -23.19 4.99
C LEU A 97 10.28 -23.32 6.02
N MET A 98 11.40 -23.95 5.67
CA MET A 98 12.56 -24.08 6.56
C MET A 98 13.25 -22.75 6.87
N ILE A 99 13.12 -21.73 6.01
CA ILE A 99 13.75 -20.41 6.18
C ILE A 99 12.89 -19.48 7.05
N LEU A 100 11.59 -19.76 7.21
CA LEU A 100 10.67 -18.98 8.04
C LEU A 100 11.16 -18.77 9.48
N PRO A 101 11.62 -19.78 10.26
CA PRO A 101 12.04 -19.56 11.64
C PRO A 101 13.22 -18.58 11.76
N VAL A 102 14.16 -18.58 10.81
CA VAL A 102 15.29 -17.63 10.77
C VAL A 102 14.80 -16.21 10.48
N LYS A 103 13.83 -16.06 9.59
CA LYS A 103 13.21 -14.75 9.31
C LYS A 103 12.47 -14.22 10.54
N PHE A 104 11.75 -15.08 11.24
CA PHE A 104 11.06 -14.70 12.47
C PHE A 104 12.03 -14.27 13.56
N SER A 105 13.14 -14.98 13.77
CA SER A 105 14.13 -14.57 14.78
C SER A 105 14.76 -13.21 14.45
N LEU A 106 15.10 -12.95 13.18
CA LEU A 106 15.59 -11.64 12.74
C LEU A 106 14.56 -10.54 12.95
N PHE A 107 13.28 -10.82 12.71
CA PHE A 107 12.20 -9.87 12.98
C PHE A 107 12.07 -9.55 14.46
N PHE A 108 12.14 -10.56 15.34
CA PHE A 108 12.12 -10.35 16.78
C PHE A 108 13.31 -9.53 17.27
N ILE A 109 14.51 -9.75 16.72
CA ILE A 109 15.68 -8.93 17.02
C ILE A 109 15.43 -7.47 16.58
N PHE A 110 14.88 -7.26 15.39
CA PHE A 110 14.52 -5.93 14.90
C PHE A 110 13.49 -5.24 15.81
N LEU A 111 12.46 -5.96 16.27
CA LEU A 111 11.46 -5.45 17.21
C LEU A 111 12.10 -4.98 18.52
N ILE A 112 12.99 -5.78 19.10
CA ILE A 112 13.64 -5.45 20.36
C ILE A 112 14.49 -4.18 20.22
N LEU A 113 15.25 -4.07 19.12
CA LEU A 113 16.03 -2.88 18.81
C LEU A 113 15.13 -1.64 18.63
N TYR A 114 14.01 -1.81 17.92
CA TYR A 114 13.05 -0.74 17.68
C TYR A 114 12.40 -0.23 18.98
N LEU A 115 11.99 -1.13 19.86
CA LEU A 115 11.39 -0.77 21.16
C LEU A 115 12.41 -0.07 22.07
N ASN A 116 13.68 -0.49 22.06
CA ASN A 116 14.73 0.16 22.84
C ASN A 116 15.02 1.59 22.34
N LEU A 117 15.04 1.79 21.01
CA LEU A 117 15.14 3.12 20.41
C LEU A 117 13.96 4.01 20.82
N MET A 118 12.74 3.46 20.91
CA MET A 118 11.55 4.25 21.30
C MET A 118 11.62 4.81 22.72
N ASN A 119 12.19 4.07 23.67
CA ASN A 119 12.44 4.59 25.02
C ASN A 119 13.39 5.81 25.02
N PHE A 120 14.28 5.91 24.03
CA PHE A 120 15.14 7.08 23.83
C PHE A 120 14.42 8.29 23.20
N PHE A 121 13.37 8.07 22.38
CA PHE A 121 12.61 9.15 21.72
C PHE A 121 11.36 9.62 22.48
N LEU A 122 10.97 8.91 23.54
CA LEU A 122 9.85 9.27 24.42
C LEU A 122 9.93 10.65 25.14
N PRO A 123 11.09 11.30 25.40
CA PRO A 123 11.09 12.68 25.93
C PRO A 123 10.60 13.74 24.93
N TRP A 124 10.29 13.38 23.68
CA TRP A 124 9.67 14.29 22.71
C TRP A 124 8.24 14.74 23.12
N ASN A 125 7.66 14.11 24.15
CA ASN A 125 6.34 14.44 24.70
C ASN A 125 6.21 15.88 25.26
N ASN A 126 7.33 16.59 25.41
CA ASN A 126 7.39 17.99 25.88
C ASN A 126 7.35 19.05 24.75
N LEU A 127 7.60 18.69 23.48
CA LEU A 127 7.45 19.63 22.34
C LEU A 127 6.01 19.71 21.79
N PHE A 128 5.08 18.95 22.38
CA PHE A 128 3.68 18.88 21.94
C PHE A 128 2.88 20.18 22.06
N ASN A 129 3.37 21.19 22.79
CA ASN A 129 2.68 22.47 22.89
C ASN A 129 2.71 23.27 21.58
N GLU A 130 3.72 23.06 20.72
CA GLU A 130 3.80 23.73 19.41
C GLU A 130 2.84 23.07 18.39
N ILE A 131 2.61 21.76 18.52
CA ILE A 131 1.74 20.97 17.63
C ILE A 131 0.27 21.38 17.75
N ASN A 132 -0.19 21.82 18.93
CA ASN A 132 -1.56 22.32 19.12
C ASN A 132 -1.89 23.56 18.26
N SER A 133 -0.88 24.34 17.88
CA SER A 133 -1.08 25.49 16.98
C SER A 133 -1.25 25.04 15.51
N ILE A 134 -0.52 23.99 15.11
CA ILE A 134 -0.55 23.40 13.77
C ILE A 134 -1.86 22.63 13.53
N VAL A 135 -2.37 21.92 14.54
CA VAL A 135 -3.63 21.18 14.47
C VAL A 135 -4.84 22.11 14.28
N LYS A 136 -4.85 23.28 14.92
CA LYS A 136 -5.91 24.27 14.73
C LYS A 136 -5.91 24.89 13.33
N ILE A 137 -4.73 25.00 12.71
CA ILE A 137 -4.58 25.47 11.32
C ILE A 137 -4.98 24.36 10.33
N SER A 138 -4.70 23.09 10.65
CA SER A 138 -5.06 21.96 9.78
C SER A 138 -6.56 21.72 9.69
N ASP A 139 -7.32 21.98 10.75
CA ASP A 139 -8.78 21.79 10.74
C ASP A 139 -9.48 22.76 9.78
N PHE A 140 -8.97 23.99 9.66
CA PHE A 140 -9.47 25.00 8.71
C PHE A 140 -9.05 24.73 7.26
N LEU A 141 -7.93 24.04 7.03
CA LEU A 141 -7.41 23.70 5.70
C LEU A 141 -7.89 22.35 5.17
N SER A 142 -8.32 21.45 6.06
CA SER A 142 -8.62 20.05 5.72
C SER A 142 -9.76 19.92 4.69
N ILE A 143 -10.81 20.73 4.78
CA ILE A 143 -12.02 20.60 3.96
C ILE A 143 -11.81 21.05 2.50
N ASN A 144 -10.80 21.88 2.19
CA ASN A 144 -10.58 22.43 0.84
C ASN A 144 -9.37 21.85 0.07
N ASN A 145 -8.66 20.85 0.60
CA ASN A 145 -7.39 20.39 0.02
C ASN A 145 -7.51 19.72 -1.36
N ILE A 146 -8.59 18.96 -1.64
CA ILE A 146 -8.75 18.28 -2.93
C ILE A 146 -9.08 19.29 -4.04
N MET A 147 -9.96 20.25 -3.75
CA MET A 147 -10.31 21.30 -4.71
C MET A 147 -9.14 22.23 -5.02
N TYR A 148 -8.14 22.30 -4.13
CA TYR A 148 -6.91 23.04 -4.35
C TYR A 148 -6.11 22.54 -5.56
N MET A 149 -6.26 21.26 -5.95
CA MET A 149 -5.65 20.73 -7.17
C MET A 149 -6.26 21.26 -8.47
N TYR A 150 -7.45 21.88 -8.39
CA TYR A 150 -8.16 22.48 -9.52
C TYR A 150 -8.09 24.03 -9.53
N MET A 151 -7.41 24.63 -8.56
CA MET A 151 -7.20 26.07 -8.49
C MET A 151 -6.12 26.58 -9.47
N TYR A 152 -6.41 27.73 -10.08
CA TYR A 152 -5.49 28.41 -10.99
C TYR A 152 -4.06 28.48 -10.41
N ASN A 153 -3.07 28.20 -11.26
CA ASN A 153 -1.63 28.10 -10.92
C ASN A 153 -1.17 26.82 -10.17
N LYS A 154 -2.07 25.97 -9.65
CA LYS A 154 -1.71 24.67 -9.03
C LYS A 154 -2.20 23.44 -9.79
N ASN A 155 -2.80 23.63 -10.96
CA ASN A 155 -3.41 22.58 -11.78
C ASN A 155 -2.41 21.69 -12.56
N TYR A 156 -1.10 21.94 -12.47
CA TYR A 156 -0.11 21.20 -13.24
C TYR A 156 -0.19 19.68 -13.03
N SER A 157 -0.42 19.22 -11.80
CA SER A 157 -0.59 17.79 -11.49
C SER A 157 -1.79 17.18 -12.23
N THR A 158 -2.92 17.89 -12.27
CA THR A 158 -4.13 17.44 -12.99
C THR A 158 -3.90 17.38 -14.49
N ILE A 159 -3.28 18.42 -15.08
CA ILE A 159 -2.96 18.47 -16.51
C ILE A 159 -2.04 17.31 -16.91
N ILE A 160 -1.00 17.03 -16.12
CA ILE A 160 -0.09 15.91 -16.37
C ILE A 160 -0.84 14.57 -16.30
N SER A 161 -1.73 14.38 -15.32
CA SER A 161 -2.50 13.13 -15.19
C SER A 161 -3.46 12.89 -16.37
N ILE A 162 -4.09 13.94 -16.89
CA ILE A 162 -4.98 13.85 -18.07
C ILE A 162 -4.17 13.44 -19.30
N ILE A 163 -3.03 14.10 -19.54
CA ILE A 163 -2.14 13.78 -20.66
C ILE A 163 -1.62 12.34 -20.55
N TYR A 164 -1.21 11.92 -19.35
CA TYR A 164 -0.76 10.55 -19.09
C TYR A 164 -1.84 9.52 -19.42
N LEU A 165 -3.07 9.71 -18.93
CA LEU A 165 -4.17 8.78 -19.21
C LEU A 165 -4.51 8.73 -20.71
N LEU A 166 -4.46 9.87 -21.41
CA LEU A 166 -4.70 9.93 -22.86
C LEU A 166 -3.61 9.17 -23.64
N ILE A 167 -2.34 9.34 -23.26
CA ILE A 167 -1.24 8.58 -23.85
C ILE A 167 -1.40 7.08 -23.57
N CYS A 168 -1.74 6.68 -22.34
CA CYS A 168 -1.99 5.28 -22.00
C CYS A 168 -3.11 4.67 -22.85
N LEU A 169 -4.24 5.36 -23.02
CA LEU A 169 -5.35 4.88 -23.85
C LEU A 169 -4.92 4.64 -25.30
N THR A 170 -4.23 5.60 -25.91
CA THR A 170 -3.77 5.48 -27.30
C THR A 170 -2.75 4.35 -27.48
N LEU A 171 -1.84 4.17 -26.51
CA LEU A 171 -0.90 3.05 -26.50
C LEU A 171 -1.60 1.70 -26.39
N ILE A 172 -2.59 1.57 -25.49
CA ILE A 172 -3.37 0.33 -25.32
C ILE A 172 -4.10 -0.04 -26.62
N VAL A 173 -4.73 0.93 -27.29
CA VAL A 173 -5.38 0.71 -28.59
C VAL A 173 -4.37 0.24 -29.65
N LYS A 174 -3.19 0.85 -29.71
CA LYS A 174 -2.14 0.43 -30.65
C LYS A 174 -1.61 -0.98 -30.38
N ILE A 175 -1.41 -1.35 -29.10
CA ILE A 175 -0.93 -2.69 -28.70
C ILE A 175 -1.97 -3.77 -29.01
N THR A 176 -3.26 -3.48 -28.81
CA THR A 176 -4.34 -4.45 -29.06
C THR A 176 -4.59 -4.71 -30.55
N ILE A 177 -4.49 -3.68 -31.40
CA ILE A 177 -4.70 -3.80 -32.86
C ILE A 177 -3.63 -4.68 -33.54
N ASN A 178 -2.38 -4.66 -33.07
CA ASN A 178 -1.28 -5.41 -33.69
C ASN A 178 -1.36 -6.95 -33.51
N LYS A 179 -2.29 -7.47 -32.71
CA LYS A 179 -2.45 -8.92 -32.45
C LYS A 179 -3.57 -9.59 -33.27
N LYS A 180 -3.75 -9.20 -34.53
CA LYS A 180 -4.67 -9.88 -35.49
C LYS A 180 -4.05 -11.06 -36.23
N LEU A 181 -2.93 -11.62 -35.75
CA LEU A 181 -2.44 -12.93 -36.25
C LEU A 181 -3.24 -14.04 -35.56
N THR A 182 -3.74 -14.99 -36.34
CA THR A 182 -4.57 -16.08 -35.83
C THR A 182 -3.81 -16.90 -34.79
N LEU A 183 -4.32 -16.95 -33.55
CA LEU A 183 -3.80 -17.75 -32.42
C LEU A 183 -3.76 -19.27 -32.68
N ARG A 184 -4.15 -19.72 -33.88
CA ARG A 184 -4.24 -21.14 -34.28
C ARG A 184 -2.95 -21.71 -34.89
N LYS A 185 -1.89 -20.90 -35.06
CA LYS A 185 -0.59 -21.33 -35.62
C LYS A 185 0.58 -21.12 -34.64
N ILE A 186 0.35 -21.32 -33.35
CA ILE A 186 1.43 -21.40 -32.37
C ILE A 186 1.27 -22.75 -31.66
N ASN A 187 1.53 -23.82 -32.41
CA ASN A 187 1.84 -25.15 -31.91
C ASN A 187 3.21 -25.52 -32.47
#